data_AF-A0A960J6G8-F1
#
_entry.id   AF-A0A960J6G8-F1
#
_cell.length_a   1.000
_cell.length_b   1.000
_cell.length_c   1.000
_cell.angle_alpha   90.00
_cell.angle_beta   90.00
_cell.angle_gamma   90.00
#
_symmetry.space_group_name_H-M   'P 1'
#
loop_
_entity.id
_entity.type
_entity.pdbx_description
1 polymer ?
#
loop_
_entity_poly.entity_id
_entity_poly.type
_entity_poly.pdbx_seq_one_letter_code
_entity_poly.pdbx_strand_id
1 'polypeptide(L)'
;MLRLLATLLLVSSAFAAVPVDLRDYREGPVQAAVRGDELQVRWQDESGKDWQAVFPLLPEQPAIRSISTGGKTVVTNARPFYQAETGKRRKGWNAFFDYPPSHPEGTRHWMSDLALRGVTLRTVGDRLEVALDRLTMGPFEGELVYTIFPGSRLMRQEARLVTWEADTAYYYDAGLEMVAPYDELPGRNMQTKFAWYDTAGKLVQHTQAAFQPEREPEKVRYRTLAVGTEGGSVAVFPAPHQYFFPRDFTTNLGYLWHRSFRGAVSVGIRQIRDTNWIFYPWMNAPPGTEQRMSLFWVLSDGTPEQALDDVLPYTHRDRFVALPGYKTVSPHWHLAYTVQAMENGFDWTPPFKPVLEDMGVDAAIIMDFHGDGHPRDLTDLRLQELDAYFKACKAQSNDKFLLMPAEEANVHLGGHWGLVFPKPVYWFMGRPEDGAFETDHPKYGKVYSAANEKEMLEIVRKENGLMYQTHARTKGSTGYPDKIRSSDHFLDDHWFGAGWKAIPSDPSSPHLGDRILNLMDDMAQWGLHKL
;
A
#
# COMPACT_ATOMS: atom_id res chain seq x y z
N MET A 1 63.87 -25.65 -35.52
CA MET A 1 62.66 -24.80 -35.34
C MET A 1 62.04 -25.18 -34.00
N LEU A 2 62.26 -24.35 -32.98
CA LEU A 2 61.58 -24.43 -31.68
C LEU A 2 60.11 -23.99 -31.88
N ARG A 3 59.14 -24.78 -31.41
CA ARG A 3 57.79 -24.28 -31.16
C ARG A 3 57.48 -24.46 -29.68
N LEU A 4 57.43 -23.34 -28.98
CA LEU A 4 56.97 -23.19 -27.60
C LEU A 4 55.52 -23.69 -27.49
N LEU A 5 55.26 -24.57 -26.51
CA LEU A 5 53.94 -24.75 -25.94
C LEU A 5 53.72 -23.60 -24.94
N ALA A 6 52.77 -22.72 -25.22
CA ALA A 6 52.29 -21.74 -24.25
C ALA A 6 51.22 -22.40 -23.39
N THR A 7 51.56 -22.73 -22.15
CA THR A 7 50.59 -23.19 -21.14
C THR A 7 49.83 -21.97 -20.61
N LEU A 8 48.55 -21.87 -20.97
CA LEU A 8 47.66 -20.83 -20.45
C LEU A 8 47.34 -21.16 -18.97
N LEU A 9 48.01 -20.48 -18.04
CA LEU A 9 47.63 -20.51 -16.62
C LEU A 9 46.34 -19.73 -16.44
N LEU A 10 45.21 -20.44 -16.36
CA LEU A 10 43.96 -19.91 -15.80
C LEU A 10 44.19 -19.66 -14.31
N VAL A 11 44.50 -18.42 -13.96
CA VAL A 11 44.48 -17.95 -12.58
C VAL A 11 43.00 -17.93 -12.15
N SER A 12 42.57 -18.99 -11.50
CA SER A 12 41.34 -18.98 -10.70
C SER A 12 41.57 -17.98 -9.56
N SER A 13 41.06 -16.76 -9.71
CA SER A 13 40.93 -15.83 -8.60
C SER A 13 39.88 -16.41 -7.65
N ALA A 14 40.34 -17.16 -6.65
CA ALA A 14 39.50 -17.57 -5.54
C ALA A 14 38.96 -16.30 -4.87
N PHE A 15 37.66 -16.06 -5.01
CA PHE A 15 37.01 -14.99 -4.27
C PHE A 15 37.15 -15.29 -2.77
N ALA A 16 37.65 -14.32 -2.00
CA ALA A 16 37.71 -14.42 -0.55
C ALA A 16 36.32 -14.13 0.05
N ALA A 17 36.02 -14.74 1.19
CA ALA A 17 34.83 -14.42 1.96
C ALA A 17 34.86 -12.93 2.37
N VAL A 18 33.73 -12.25 2.22
CA VAL A 18 33.59 -10.86 2.65
C VAL A 18 33.61 -10.78 4.18
N PRO A 19 34.10 -9.67 4.76
CA PRO A 19 34.10 -9.50 6.21
C PRO A 19 32.66 -9.44 6.76
N VAL A 20 32.51 -9.91 8.00
CA VAL A 20 31.27 -9.82 8.77
C VAL A 20 31.48 -8.88 9.96
N ASP A 21 30.71 -7.80 10.02
CA ASP A 21 30.68 -6.87 11.14
C ASP A 21 29.65 -7.31 12.19
N LEU A 22 30.15 -7.55 13.40
CA LEU A 22 29.38 -8.04 14.55
C LEU A 22 29.28 -6.99 15.68
N ARG A 23 29.72 -5.74 15.46
CA ARG A 23 29.78 -4.72 16.53
C ARG A 23 28.42 -4.46 17.19
N ASP A 24 27.35 -4.49 16.40
CA ASP A 24 25.97 -4.28 16.85
C ASP A 24 25.17 -5.58 17.03
N TYR A 25 25.83 -6.73 16.91
CA TYR A 25 25.24 -8.02 17.22
C TYR A 25 25.30 -8.28 18.73
N ARG A 26 24.18 -8.73 19.28
CA ARG A 26 24.03 -9.21 20.65
C ARG A 26 23.32 -10.55 20.60
N GLU A 27 23.83 -11.53 21.35
CA GLU A 27 23.17 -12.83 21.46
C GLU A 27 21.75 -12.68 22.00
N GLY A 28 20.84 -13.48 21.46
CA GLY A 28 19.42 -13.43 21.79
C GLY A 28 18.67 -14.63 21.20
N PRO A 29 17.33 -14.53 21.07
CA PRO A 29 16.50 -15.61 20.54
C PRO A 29 16.82 -15.99 19.09
N VAL A 30 17.36 -15.05 18.30
CA VAL A 30 17.94 -15.32 16.99
C VAL A 30 19.46 -15.41 17.14
N GLN A 31 20.02 -16.58 16.88
CA GLN A 31 21.45 -16.86 17.01
C GLN A 31 22.14 -16.77 15.65
N ALA A 32 23.31 -16.15 15.59
CA ALA A 32 24.13 -16.06 14.40
C ALA A 32 25.56 -16.57 14.66
N ALA A 33 26.12 -17.31 13.70
CA ALA A 33 27.48 -17.80 13.76
C ALA A 33 28.14 -17.79 12.37
N VAL A 34 29.35 -17.25 12.29
CA VAL A 34 30.19 -17.32 11.09
C VAL A 34 30.96 -18.64 11.10
N ARG A 35 30.86 -19.42 10.02
CA ARG A 35 31.53 -20.73 9.85
C ARG A 35 32.16 -20.80 8.47
N GLY A 36 33.48 -20.63 8.39
CA GLY A 36 34.19 -20.63 7.11
C GLY A 36 33.73 -19.49 6.22
N ASP A 37 33.14 -19.82 5.07
CA ASP A 37 32.63 -18.90 4.06
C ASP A 37 31.10 -18.68 4.16
N GLU A 38 30.50 -19.03 5.30
CA GLU A 38 29.06 -18.89 5.54
C GLU A 38 28.76 -18.14 6.85
N LEU A 39 27.65 -17.42 6.84
CA LEU A 39 26.93 -16.97 8.03
C LEU A 39 25.69 -17.87 8.23
N GLN A 40 25.58 -18.50 9.39
CA GLN A 40 24.43 -19.32 9.78
C GLN A 40 23.59 -18.57 10.81
N VAL A 41 22.29 -18.44 10.54
CA VAL A 41 21.31 -17.80 11.43
C VAL A 41 20.27 -18.83 11.85
N ARG A 42 19.95 -18.91 13.13
CA ARG A 42 19.01 -19.88 13.72
C ARG A 42 17.99 -19.17 14.60
N TRP A 43 16.74 -19.60 14.55
CA TRP A 43 15.66 -19.11 15.40
C TRP A 43 14.59 -20.18 15.57
N GLN A 44 13.69 -19.97 16.53
CA GLN A 44 12.48 -20.78 16.70
C GLN A 44 11.26 -20.04 16.17
N ASP A 45 10.35 -20.78 15.54
CA ASP A 45 9.07 -20.24 15.08
C ASP A 45 8.00 -20.17 16.18
N GLU A 46 6.78 -19.76 15.82
CA GLU A 46 5.64 -19.64 16.73
C GLU A 46 5.23 -20.97 17.41
N SER A 47 5.65 -22.11 16.86
CA SER A 47 5.42 -23.46 17.42
C SER A 47 6.61 -24.00 18.24
N GLY A 48 7.70 -23.23 18.33
CA GLY A 48 8.95 -23.65 18.96
C GLY A 48 9.83 -24.54 18.08
N LYS A 49 9.54 -24.65 16.78
CA LYS A 49 10.32 -25.45 15.85
C LYS A 49 11.54 -24.67 15.37
N ASP A 50 12.68 -25.35 15.27
CA ASP A 50 13.94 -24.73 14.84
C ASP A 50 13.97 -24.48 13.33
N TRP A 51 14.44 -23.29 12.96
CA TRP A 51 14.73 -22.86 11.60
C TRP A 51 16.20 -22.43 11.49
N GLN A 52 16.80 -22.66 10.33
CA GLN A 52 18.13 -22.19 10.00
C GLN A 52 18.17 -21.57 8.60
N ALA A 53 18.74 -20.37 8.50
CA ALA A 53 19.11 -19.73 7.25
C ALA A 53 20.63 -19.72 7.09
N VAL A 54 21.11 -19.92 5.87
CA VAL A 54 22.54 -19.89 5.52
C VAL A 54 22.79 -18.83 4.46
N PHE A 55 23.62 -17.84 4.79
CA PHE A 55 24.05 -16.75 3.92
C PHE A 55 25.50 -16.99 3.49
N PRO A 56 25.79 -17.24 2.21
CA PRO A 56 27.15 -17.26 1.70
C PRO A 56 27.85 -15.92 1.90
N LEU A 57 29.14 -15.97 2.22
CA LEU A 57 30.01 -14.80 2.32
C LEU A 57 30.87 -14.62 1.07
N LEU A 58 30.73 -15.48 0.06
CA LEU A 58 31.44 -15.36 -1.21
C LEU A 58 30.66 -14.47 -2.20
N PRO A 59 31.33 -13.50 -2.86
CA PRO A 59 30.76 -12.78 -3.98
C PRO A 59 30.19 -13.72 -5.07
N GLU A 60 29.21 -13.23 -5.84
CA GLU A 60 28.53 -13.94 -6.95
C GLU A 60 27.62 -15.14 -6.57
N GLN A 61 27.67 -15.58 -5.32
CA GLN A 61 26.73 -16.56 -4.79
C GLN A 61 25.33 -15.96 -4.55
N PRO A 62 24.27 -16.81 -4.47
CA PRO A 62 22.96 -16.38 -4.02
C PRO A 62 23.03 -15.72 -2.64
N ALA A 63 22.16 -14.73 -2.37
CA ALA A 63 22.12 -14.05 -1.07
C ALA A 63 21.81 -15.03 0.07
N ILE A 64 20.96 -16.03 -0.21
CA ILE A 64 20.60 -17.09 0.72
C ILE A 64 20.88 -18.43 0.04
N ARG A 65 21.76 -19.25 0.63
CA ARG A 65 22.04 -20.61 0.15
C ARG A 65 20.90 -21.55 0.48
N SER A 66 20.42 -21.50 1.73
CA SER A 66 19.29 -22.30 2.14
C SER A 66 18.52 -21.70 3.31
N ILE A 67 17.24 -22.05 3.39
CA ILE A 67 16.44 -21.97 4.62
C ILE A 67 15.81 -23.34 4.87
N SER A 68 16.06 -23.90 6.05
CA SER A 68 15.71 -25.28 6.38
C SER A 68 15.07 -25.39 7.76
N THR A 69 14.22 -26.40 7.93
CA THR A 69 13.58 -26.75 9.21
C THR A 69 13.31 -28.25 9.26
N GLY A 70 13.51 -28.89 10.42
CA GLY A 70 13.23 -30.32 10.60
C GLY A 70 13.88 -31.25 9.57
N GLY A 71 15.08 -30.90 9.08
CA GLY A 71 15.79 -31.64 8.03
C GLY A 71 15.30 -31.42 6.60
N LYS A 72 14.25 -30.62 6.39
CA LYS A 72 13.75 -30.22 5.07
C LYS A 72 14.33 -28.86 4.67
N THR A 73 14.64 -28.68 3.39
CA THR A 73 15.05 -27.38 2.83
C THR A 73 13.86 -26.74 2.11
N VAL A 74 13.39 -25.62 2.62
CA VAL A 74 12.25 -24.86 2.08
C VAL A 74 12.72 -23.88 1.01
N VAL A 75 13.86 -23.22 1.22
CA VAL A 75 14.44 -22.29 0.23
C VAL A 75 15.82 -22.79 -0.17
N THR A 76 16.11 -22.78 -1.48
CA THR A 76 17.41 -23.18 -2.05
C THR A 76 17.91 -22.12 -3.01
N ASN A 77 19.13 -21.62 -2.79
CA ASN A 77 19.85 -20.68 -3.66
C ASN A 77 18.99 -19.47 -4.06
N ALA A 78 18.48 -18.77 -3.06
CA ALA A 78 17.62 -17.61 -3.20
C ALA A 78 18.41 -16.35 -3.59
N ARG A 79 17.95 -15.66 -4.65
CA ARG A 79 18.43 -14.36 -5.09
C ARG A 79 17.32 -13.31 -4.93
N PRO A 80 17.61 -12.16 -4.31
CA PRO A 80 16.66 -11.06 -4.22
C PRO A 80 16.42 -10.49 -5.61
N PHE A 81 15.20 -10.03 -5.84
CA PHE A 81 14.84 -9.26 -7.04
C PHE A 81 14.33 -7.89 -6.60
N TYR A 82 14.91 -6.83 -7.17
CA TYR A 82 14.39 -5.47 -7.05
C TYR A 82 14.51 -4.75 -8.39
N GLN A 83 13.47 -4.01 -8.73
CA GLN A 83 13.53 -3.00 -9.79
C GLN A 83 12.83 -1.73 -9.33
N ALA A 84 13.24 -0.59 -9.86
CA ALA A 84 12.57 0.67 -9.64
C ALA A 84 12.27 1.38 -10.96
N GLU A 85 11.18 2.14 -10.96
CA GLU A 85 10.91 3.14 -11.96
C GLU A 85 10.96 4.51 -11.29
N THR A 86 11.75 5.43 -11.84
CA THR A 86 11.96 6.78 -11.29
C THR A 86 11.49 7.86 -12.24
N GLY A 87 10.92 8.92 -11.69
CA GLY A 87 10.51 10.14 -12.38
C GLY A 87 10.78 11.36 -11.50
N LYS A 88 10.39 12.55 -11.98
CA LYS A 88 10.59 13.81 -11.26
C LYS A 88 9.27 14.41 -10.78
N ARG A 89 9.22 14.78 -9.50
CA ARG A 89 8.15 15.59 -8.93
C ARG A 89 8.22 17.01 -9.45
N ARG A 90 7.05 17.67 -9.50
CA ARG A 90 6.92 19.06 -9.98
C ARG A 90 6.18 19.98 -9.02
N LYS A 91 5.50 19.42 -8.02
CA LYS A 91 4.58 20.13 -7.13
C LYS A 91 4.96 20.00 -5.65
N GLY A 92 6.22 19.67 -5.38
CA GLY A 92 6.76 19.44 -4.04
C GLY A 92 6.32 18.12 -3.40
N TRP A 93 6.76 17.91 -2.16
CA TRP A 93 6.64 16.64 -1.44
C TRP A 93 5.25 16.30 -0.90
N ASN A 94 4.31 17.25 -0.92
CA ASN A 94 2.91 17.01 -0.52
C ASN A 94 2.01 16.71 -1.72
N ALA A 95 2.55 16.69 -2.94
CA ALA A 95 1.75 16.50 -4.14
C ALA A 95 1.25 15.06 -4.25
N PHE A 96 -0.08 14.93 -4.42
CA PHE A 96 -0.69 13.67 -4.77
C PHE A 96 -0.79 13.49 -6.30
N PHE A 97 -1.31 14.49 -7.01
CA PHE A 97 -1.34 14.51 -8.47
C PHE A 97 -0.25 15.40 -9.06
N ASP A 98 0.90 14.80 -9.36
CA ASP A 98 2.02 15.48 -10.03
C ASP A 98 2.44 14.83 -11.35
N TYR A 99 1.95 13.63 -11.65
CA TYR A 99 2.20 12.84 -12.85
C TYR A 99 3.66 12.93 -13.33
N PRO A 100 4.61 12.29 -12.60
CA PRO A 100 6.04 12.34 -12.89
C PRO A 100 6.43 12.01 -14.34
N PRO A 101 5.75 11.09 -15.06
CA PRO A 101 6.04 10.83 -16.47
C PRO A 101 5.89 12.03 -17.42
N SER A 102 5.12 13.05 -17.05
CA SER A 102 5.01 14.30 -17.85
C SER A 102 6.21 15.23 -17.72
N HIS A 103 7.18 14.94 -16.85
CA HIS A 103 8.40 15.72 -16.76
C HIS A 103 9.23 15.57 -18.06
N PRO A 104 9.91 16.63 -18.56
CA PRO A 104 10.71 16.53 -19.78
C PRO A 104 11.83 15.48 -19.75
N GLU A 105 12.30 15.11 -18.56
CA GLU A 105 13.29 14.02 -18.38
C GLU A 105 12.70 12.61 -18.52
N GLY A 106 11.36 12.49 -18.57
CA GLY A 106 10.66 11.21 -18.65
C GLY A 106 10.85 10.34 -17.41
N THR A 107 10.64 9.03 -17.59
CA THR A 107 10.88 8.01 -16.56
C THR A 107 12.12 7.17 -16.90
N ARG A 108 12.76 6.61 -15.87
CA ARG A 108 13.91 5.71 -16.01
C ARG A 108 13.67 4.42 -15.23
N HIS A 109 14.09 3.29 -15.80
CA HIS A 109 13.94 1.97 -15.19
C HIS A 109 15.28 1.41 -14.75
N TRP A 110 15.29 0.79 -13.58
CA TRP A 110 16.50 0.30 -12.93
C TRP A 110 16.27 -1.12 -12.41
N MET A 111 17.24 -1.99 -12.65
CA MET A 111 17.33 -3.29 -11.98
C MET A 111 18.37 -3.17 -10.87
N SER A 112 18.16 -3.86 -9.75
CA SER A 112 19.14 -3.87 -8.68
C SER A 112 20.36 -4.73 -9.02
N ASP A 113 21.53 -4.32 -8.53
CA ASP A 113 22.76 -5.13 -8.51
C ASP A 113 23.32 -5.19 -7.09
N LEU A 114 23.60 -6.40 -6.59
CA LEU A 114 24.19 -6.64 -5.28
C LEU A 114 25.66 -7.05 -5.46
N ALA A 115 26.55 -6.07 -5.32
CA ALA A 115 27.99 -6.29 -5.40
C ALA A 115 28.58 -6.54 -4.01
N LEU A 116 28.19 -7.67 -3.37
CA LEU A 116 28.48 -7.98 -1.97
C LEU A 116 29.93 -7.64 -1.57
N ARG A 117 30.09 -6.70 -0.63
CA ARG A 117 31.40 -6.31 -0.07
C ARG A 117 31.58 -6.60 1.42
N GLY A 118 30.48 -6.83 2.13
CA GLY A 118 30.47 -7.09 3.56
C GLY A 118 29.09 -7.48 4.04
N VAL A 119 29.04 -8.06 5.22
CA VAL A 119 27.80 -8.37 5.93
C VAL A 119 27.83 -7.68 7.29
N THR A 120 26.74 -7.03 7.69
CA THR A 120 26.60 -6.45 9.03
C THR A 120 25.45 -7.11 9.77
N LEU A 121 25.68 -7.51 11.02
CA LEU A 121 24.64 -8.02 11.90
C LEU A 121 24.25 -6.96 12.93
N ARG A 122 22.94 -6.74 13.06
CA ARG A 122 22.38 -5.78 14.04
C ARG A 122 21.24 -6.43 14.82
N THR A 123 21.36 -6.43 16.14
CA THR A 123 20.25 -6.84 17.03
C THR A 123 19.36 -5.62 17.30
N VAL A 124 18.09 -5.69 16.93
CA VAL A 124 17.14 -4.56 17.05
C VAL A 124 15.96 -4.98 17.91
N GLY A 125 16.08 -4.86 19.23
CA GLY A 125 15.14 -5.53 20.14
C GLY A 125 15.48 -7.03 20.20
N ASP A 126 14.52 -7.89 19.91
CA ASP A 126 14.68 -9.35 19.88
C ASP A 126 14.95 -9.94 18.47
N ARG A 127 14.75 -9.13 17.43
CA ARG A 127 15.02 -9.49 16.02
C ARG A 127 16.47 -9.27 15.63
N LEU A 128 16.88 -10.03 14.62
CA LEU A 128 18.18 -9.89 13.96
C LEU A 128 18.00 -9.31 12.56
N GLU A 129 18.81 -8.30 12.23
CA GLU A 129 18.99 -7.83 10.87
C GLU A 129 20.33 -8.34 10.32
N VAL A 130 20.27 -8.97 9.15
CA VAL A 130 21.43 -9.36 8.33
C VAL A 130 21.46 -8.42 7.13
N ALA A 131 22.39 -7.46 7.15
CA ALA A 131 22.56 -6.48 6.08
C ALA A 131 23.70 -6.88 5.14
N LEU A 132 23.38 -7.05 3.87
CA LEU A 132 24.32 -7.32 2.78
C LEU A 132 24.65 -5.99 2.09
N ASP A 133 25.90 -5.56 2.20
CA ASP A 133 26.36 -4.25 1.71
C ASP A 133 26.45 -4.21 0.17
N ARG A 134 26.32 -3.00 -0.38
CA ARG A 134 26.46 -2.63 -1.79
C ARG A 134 25.33 -3.13 -2.69
N LEU A 135 24.10 -2.88 -2.29
CA LEU A 135 22.96 -2.90 -3.20
C LEU A 135 22.87 -1.55 -3.92
N THR A 136 22.82 -1.59 -5.25
CA THR A 136 22.56 -0.42 -6.09
C THR A 136 21.30 -0.65 -6.93
N MET A 137 20.58 0.41 -7.25
CA MET A 137 19.42 0.36 -8.14
C MET A 137 19.25 1.73 -8.83
N GLY A 138 20.01 1.96 -9.89
CA GLY A 138 20.01 3.25 -10.59
C GLY A 138 20.59 4.37 -9.72
N PRO A 139 19.85 5.45 -9.44
CA PRO A 139 20.32 6.55 -8.58
C PRO A 139 20.33 6.20 -7.09
N PHE A 140 19.87 5.00 -6.74
CA PHE A 140 19.78 4.53 -5.36
C PHE A 140 20.98 3.64 -5.00
N GLU A 141 21.55 3.83 -3.82
CA GLU A 141 22.62 2.99 -3.26
C GLU A 141 22.42 2.74 -1.75
N GLY A 142 22.87 1.58 -1.27
CA GLY A 142 22.76 1.20 0.13
C GLY A 142 22.93 -0.30 0.35
N GLU A 143 22.05 -0.90 1.16
CA GLU A 143 22.15 -2.29 1.60
C GLU A 143 20.86 -3.08 1.34
N LEU A 144 21.01 -4.40 1.20
CA LEU A 144 19.90 -5.34 1.27
C LEU A 144 19.81 -5.92 2.68
N VAL A 145 18.67 -5.80 3.33
CA VAL A 145 18.49 -6.25 4.72
C VAL A 145 17.48 -7.37 4.80
N TYR A 146 17.87 -8.48 5.42
CA TYR A 146 16.96 -9.52 5.89
C TYR A 146 16.70 -9.35 7.38
N THR A 147 15.45 -9.19 7.78
CA THR A 147 15.03 -9.19 9.20
C THR A 147 14.41 -10.53 9.55
N ILE A 148 14.92 -11.17 10.59
CA ILE A 148 14.42 -12.42 11.17
C ILE A 148 13.71 -12.11 12.48
N PHE A 149 12.45 -12.53 12.59
CA PHE A 149 11.62 -12.32 13.78
C PHE A 149 11.60 -13.61 14.62
N PRO A 150 12.03 -13.58 15.89
CA PRO A 150 11.94 -14.75 16.74
C PRO A 150 10.47 -15.09 17.04
N GLY A 151 10.18 -16.37 17.26
CA GLY A 151 8.82 -16.85 17.51
C GLY A 151 7.90 -16.71 16.29
N SER A 152 8.46 -16.63 15.08
CA SER A 152 7.69 -16.48 13.84
C SER A 152 8.42 -17.06 12.64
N ARG A 153 7.66 -17.58 11.67
CA ARG A 153 8.15 -17.91 10.31
C ARG A 153 8.19 -16.70 9.36
N LEU A 154 7.80 -15.51 9.84
CA LEU A 154 7.91 -14.27 9.09
C LEU A 154 9.37 -13.89 8.90
N MET A 155 9.71 -13.50 7.67
CA MET A 155 10.93 -12.78 7.37
C MET A 155 10.58 -11.50 6.61
N ARG A 156 11.45 -10.49 6.68
CA ARG A 156 11.36 -9.28 5.86
C ARG A 156 12.61 -9.14 5.01
N GLN A 157 12.44 -8.94 3.71
CA GLN A 157 13.49 -8.55 2.78
C GLN A 157 13.29 -7.06 2.45
N GLU A 158 14.30 -6.22 2.65
CA GLU A 158 14.18 -4.76 2.49
C GLU A 158 15.42 -4.22 1.77
N ALA A 159 15.22 -3.58 0.61
CA ALA A 159 16.27 -2.74 0.03
C ALA A 159 16.22 -1.38 0.74
N ARG A 160 17.28 -1.04 1.48
CA ARG A 160 17.44 0.23 2.19
C ARG A 160 18.42 1.09 1.42
N LEU A 161 17.87 2.00 0.62
CA LEU A 161 18.66 2.74 -0.36
C LEU A 161 18.44 4.24 -0.25
N VAL A 162 19.49 5.01 -0.48
CA VAL A 162 19.46 6.48 -0.50
C VAL A 162 19.67 6.96 -1.93
N THR A 163 18.97 8.01 -2.31
CA THR A 163 19.27 8.81 -3.52
C THR A 163 19.54 10.25 -3.11
N TRP A 164 20.43 10.91 -3.84
CA TRP A 164 20.70 12.35 -3.70
C TRP A 164 20.10 13.17 -4.83
N GLU A 165 19.44 12.51 -5.79
CA GLU A 165 18.78 13.22 -6.88
C GLU A 165 17.55 14.00 -6.36
N ALA A 166 17.53 15.30 -6.66
CA ALA A 166 16.41 16.18 -6.35
C ALA A 166 15.09 15.69 -6.97
N ASP A 167 14.00 15.96 -6.27
CA ASP A 167 12.61 15.75 -6.72
C ASP A 167 12.32 14.32 -7.20
N THR A 168 13.01 13.31 -6.66
CA THR A 168 12.80 11.93 -7.10
C THR A 168 11.45 11.40 -6.62
N ALA A 169 10.66 10.87 -7.56
CA ALA A 169 9.50 10.04 -7.29
C ALA A 169 9.75 8.63 -7.84
N TYR A 170 9.18 7.60 -7.23
CA TYR A 170 9.42 6.25 -7.70
C TYR A 170 8.32 5.24 -7.41
N TYR A 171 8.41 4.11 -8.10
CA TYR A 171 7.83 2.83 -7.72
C TYR A 171 8.92 1.78 -7.61
N TYR A 172 8.63 0.71 -6.88
CA TYR A 172 9.49 -0.46 -6.84
C TYR A 172 8.68 -1.75 -6.98
N ASP A 173 9.31 -2.73 -7.61
CA ASP A 173 8.93 -4.14 -7.47
C ASP A 173 9.98 -4.82 -6.58
N ALA A 174 9.55 -5.87 -5.89
CA ALA A 174 10.43 -6.70 -5.10
C ALA A 174 10.05 -8.17 -5.28
N GLY A 175 10.99 -9.07 -5.12
CA GLY A 175 10.72 -10.50 -5.20
C GLY A 175 11.90 -11.34 -4.75
N LEU A 176 11.72 -12.63 -4.97
CA LEU A 176 12.73 -13.64 -4.75
C LEU A 176 12.73 -14.60 -5.92
N GLU A 177 13.91 -14.94 -6.42
CA GLU A 177 14.13 -16.08 -7.31
C GLU A 177 14.84 -17.20 -6.53
N MET A 178 14.37 -18.43 -6.67
CA MET A 178 14.93 -19.63 -6.06
C MET A 178 15.23 -20.65 -7.15
N VAL A 179 16.25 -21.48 -6.93
CA VAL A 179 16.45 -22.65 -7.78
C VAL A 179 15.45 -23.73 -7.36
N ALA A 180 14.74 -24.30 -8.33
CA ALA A 180 13.69 -25.29 -8.14
C ALA A 180 13.97 -26.53 -9.02
N PRO A 181 15.03 -27.29 -8.74
CA PRO A 181 15.39 -28.45 -9.57
C PRO A 181 14.36 -29.58 -9.42
N TYR A 182 13.66 -29.64 -8.28
CA TYR A 182 12.61 -30.63 -8.02
C TYR A 182 11.36 -30.41 -8.88
N ASP A 183 11.14 -29.19 -9.34
CA ASP A 183 10.03 -28.85 -10.24
C ASP A 183 10.41 -29.04 -11.72
N GLU A 184 11.68 -29.32 -12.03
CA GLU A 184 12.15 -29.46 -13.40
C GLU A 184 11.76 -30.82 -13.99
N LEU A 185 11.09 -30.76 -15.14
CA LEU A 185 10.70 -31.92 -15.95
C LEU A 185 11.63 -32.08 -17.16
N PRO A 186 11.69 -33.28 -17.79
CA PRO A 186 12.46 -33.51 -19.01
C PRO A 186 12.20 -32.43 -20.08
N GLY A 187 13.29 -31.97 -20.72
CA GLY A 187 13.24 -30.86 -21.68
C GLY A 187 13.39 -29.46 -21.06
N ARG A 188 13.78 -29.36 -19.78
CA ARG A 188 13.86 -28.11 -19.00
C ARG A 188 12.48 -27.45 -18.79
N ASN A 189 11.46 -28.30 -18.78
CA ASN A 189 10.10 -27.90 -18.48
C ASN A 189 9.94 -27.71 -16.96
N MET A 190 8.90 -27.01 -16.53
CA MET A 190 8.60 -26.81 -15.12
C MET A 190 7.22 -27.34 -14.77
N GLN A 191 7.06 -27.80 -13.53
CA GLN A 191 5.79 -28.10 -12.90
C GLN A 191 5.77 -27.54 -11.48
N THR A 192 5.72 -26.21 -11.36
CA THR A 192 5.69 -25.54 -10.06
C THR A 192 4.26 -25.26 -9.63
N LYS A 193 3.98 -25.49 -8.34
CA LYS A 193 2.68 -25.22 -7.72
C LYS A 193 2.65 -23.83 -7.11
N PHE A 194 1.58 -23.11 -7.39
CA PHE A 194 1.25 -21.82 -6.79
C PHE A 194 -0.16 -21.86 -6.21
N ALA A 195 -0.42 -21.01 -5.22
CA ALA A 195 -1.75 -20.80 -4.69
C ALA A 195 -1.99 -19.32 -4.37
N TRP A 196 -3.23 -18.88 -4.53
CA TRP A 196 -3.72 -17.56 -4.07
C TRP A 196 -5.24 -17.59 -3.93
N TYR A 197 -5.81 -16.54 -3.31
CA TYR A 197 -7.25 -16.30 -3.36
C TYR A 197 -7.56 -15.37 -4.53
N ASP A 198 -8.50 -15.73 -5.40
CA ASP A 198 -8.97 -14.83 -6.46
C ASP A 198 -9.73 -13.63 -5.89
N THR A 199 -10.15 -12.69 -6.75
CA THR A 199 -10.87 -11.49 -6.30
C THR A 199 -12.24 -11.78 -5.68
N ALA A 200 -12.80 -12.97 -5.87
CA ALA A 200 -14.02 -13.43 -5.19
C ALA A 200 -13.73 -14.12 -3.85
N GLY A 201 -12.46 -14.29 -3.48
CA GLY A 201 -12.04 -14.98 -2.26
C GLY A 201 -12.07 -16.51 -2.37
N LYS A 202 -12.13 -17.05 -3.59
CA LYS A 202 -11.99 -18.50 -3.81
C LYS A 202 -10.52 -18.86 -3.92
N LEU A 203 -10.12 -19.94 -3.24
CA LEU A 203 -8.79 -20.50 -3.36
C LEU A 203 -8.56 -21.02 -4.78
N VAL A 204 -7.47 -20.55 -5.39
CA VAL A 204 -6.95 -21.00 -6.68
C VAL A 204 -5.69 -21.80 -6.43
N GLN A 205 -5.65 -23.00 -7.01
CA GLN A 205 -4.46 -23.84 -7.10
C GLN A 205 -4.02 -23.84 -8.55
N HIS A 206 -2.80 -23.36 -8.79
CA HIS A 206 -2.26 -23.21 -10.13
C HIS A 206 -0.98 -24.02 -10.27
N THR A 207 -0.87 -24.77 -11.35
CA THR A 207 0.38 -25.45 -11.71
C THR A 207 0.86 -24.85 -13.01
N GLN A 208 1.97 -24.11 -12.96
CA GLN A 208 2.50 -23.44 -14.14
C GLN A 208 3.33 -24.42 -14.97
N ALA A 209 3.02 -24.47 -16.26
CA ALA A 209 3.73 -25.29 -17.24
C ALA A 209 4.79 -24.48 -17.99
N ALA A 210 5.75 -25.21 -18.55
CA ALA A 210 7.08 -24.82 -19.03
C ALA A 210 7.27 -23.64 -20.02
N PHE A 211 6.23 -23.01 -20.55
CA PHE A 211 6.36 -22.08 -21.68
C PHE A 211 6.24 -20.60 -21.32
N GLN A 212 6.42 -20.26 -20.04
CA GLN A 212 6.20 -18.89 -19.54
C GLN A 212 7.51 -18.32 -18.97
N PRO A 213 8.38 -17.75 -19.83
CA PRO A 213 9.62 -17.12 -19.38
C PRO A 213 9.40 -15.76 -18.73
N GLU A 214 8.20 -15.20 -18.80
CA GLU A 214 7.85 -13.86 -18.29
C GLU A 214 7.22 -13.91 -16.90
N ARG A 215 7.23 -12.77 -16.20
CA ARG A 215 6.49 -12.59 -14.94
C ARG A 215 5.00 -12.49 -15.23
N GLU A 216 4.20 -13.34 -14.58
CA GLU A 216 2.74 -13.33 -14.67
C GLU A 216 2.14 -12.59 -13.47
N PRO A 217 1.45 -11.45 -13.68
CA PRO A 217 0.80 -10.72 -12.61
C PRO A 217 -0.55 -11.32 -12.23
N GLU A 218 -0.83 -11.42 -10.93
CA GLU A 218 -2.06 -12.02 -10.39
C GLU A 218 -2.92 -11.02 -9.62
N LYS A 219 -4.21 -10.97 -9.96
CA LYS A 219 -5.22 -10.20 -9.23
C LYS A 219 -5.74 -11.03 -8.07
N VAL A 220 -5.11 -10.86 -6.92
CA VAL A 220 -5.38 -11.66 -5.72
C VAL A 220 -6.17 -10.88 -4.66
N ARG A 221 -6.97 -11.58 -3.86
CA ARG A 221 -7.47 -11.11 -2.55
C ARG A 221 -6.39 -11.34 -1.47
N TYR A 222 -6.45 -10.60 -0.36
CA TYR A 222 -5.50 -10.66 0.77
C TYR A 222 -4.05 -10.27 0.46
N ARG A 223 -3.75 -9.81 -0.76
CA ARG A 223 -2.44 -9.27 -1.15
C ARG A 223 -1.30 -10.28 -0.95
N THR A 224 -1.57 -11.58 -1.11
CA THR A 224 -0.59 -12.65 -0.93
C THR A 224 -0.68 -13.71 -2.02
N LEU A 225 0.46 -14.32 -2.33
CA LEU A 225 0.61 -15.45 -3.26
C LEU A 225 1.65 -16.41 -2.68
N ALA A 226 1.40 -17.72 -2.79
CA ALA A 226 2.28 -18.76 -2.30
C ALA A 226 2.81 -19.65 -3.41
N VAL A 227 4.03 -20.15 -3.22
CA VAL A 227 4.73 -21.07 -4.12
C VAL A 227 5.21 -22.30 -3.36
N GLY A 228 5.04 -23.47 -3.98
CA GLY A 228 5.56 -24.74 -3.48
C GLY A 228 7.06 -24.88 -3.74
N THR A 229 7.73 -25.60 -2.85
CA THR A 229 9.15 -25.93 -2.91
C THR A 229 9.34 -27.40 -2.54
N GLU A 230 10.54 -27.94 -2.68
CA GLU A 230 10.83 -29.34 -2.32
C GLU A 230 10.48 -29.68 -0.86
N GLY A 231 10.87 -28.80 0.08
CA GLY A 231 10.70 -29.02 1.51
C GLY A 231 9.48 -28.34 2.14
N GLY A 232 8.67 -27.61 1.37
CA GLY A 232 7.57 -26.80 1.92
C GLY A 232 7.03 -25.76 0.94
N SER A 233 6.78 -24.54 1.42
CA SER A 233 6.30 -23.43 0.60
C SER A 233 6.72 -22.06 1.15
N VAL A 234 6.62 -21.05 0.30
CA VAL A 234 6.88 -19.65 0.62
C VAL A 234 5.68 -18.83 0.17
N ALA A 235 5.08 -18.05 1.08
CA ALA A 235 4.09 -17.04 0.74
C ALA A 235 4.72 -15.65 0.77
N VAL A 236 4.39 -14.77 -0.18
CA VAL A 236 4.90 -13.40 -0.26
C VAL A 236 3.78 -12.38 -0.24
N PHE A 237 4.00 -11.25 0.42
CA PHE A 237 3.07 -10.14 0.50
C PHE A 237 3.81 -8.81 0.73
N PRO A 238 3.24 -7.68 0.27
CA PRO A 238 3.85 -6.37 0.47
C PRO A 238 3.61 -5.87 1.90
N ALA A 239 4.34 -4.82 2.32
CA ALA A 239 3.98 -4.08 3.54
C ALA A 239 2.55 -3.54 3.45
N PRO A 240 1.58 -4.03 4.25
CA PRO A 240 0.14 -3.83 3.99
C PRO A 240 -0.31 -2.38 3.91
N HIS A 241 0.35 -1.47 4.62
CA HIS A 241 -0.05 -0.05 4.73
C HIS A 241 0.95 0.95 4.13
N GLN A 242 2.18 0.52 3.80
CA GLN A 242 3.21 1.38 3.19
C GLN A 242 3.30 1.19 1.68
N TYR A 243 3.11 -0.05 1.21
CA TYR A 243 3.22 -0.36 -0.21
C TYR A 243 2.00 0.09 -1.00
N PHE A 244 0.81 -0.10 -0.41
CA PHE A 244 -0.44 0.42 -0.95
C PHE A 244 -0.69 1.80 -0.36
N PHE A 245 -0.81 2.79 -1.24
CA PHE A 245 -1.20 4.13 -0.88
C PHE A 245 -2.53 4.47 -1.57
N PRO A 246 -3.28 5.45 -1.04
CA PRO A 246 -4.55 5.85 -1.64
C PRO A 246 -4.37 6.23 -3.11
N ARG A 247 -5.36 5.88 -3.93
CA ARG A 247 -5.48 6.22 -5.36
C ARG A 247 -6.90 6.67 -5.62
N ASP A 248 -7.12 7.35 -6.73
CA ASP A 248 -8.49 7.71 -7.13
C ASP A 248 -9.34 6.49 -7.48
N PHE A 249 -8.69 5.41 -7.94
CA PHE A 249 -9.34 4.13 -8.22
C PHE A 249 -8.70 3.01 -7.42
N THR A 250 -9.52 2.24 -6.71
CA THR A 250 -9.09 1.11 -5.88
C THR A 250 -9.09 -0.21 -6.68
N THR A 251 -8.61 -0.16 -7.92
CA THR A 251 -8.58 -1.33 -8.81
C THR A 251 -7.47 -2.31 -8.40
N ASN A 252 -7.77 -3.61 -8.38
CA ASN A 252 -6.72 -4.62 -8.27
C ASN A 252 -5.95 -4.72 -9.60
N LEU A 253 -4.71 -4.25 -9.62
CA LEU A 253 -3.86 -4.14 -10.82
C LEU A 253 -2.92 -5.32 -11.02
N GLY A 254 -3.08 -6.41 -10.26
CA GLY A 254 -2.17 -7.55 -10.33
C GLY A 254 -0.84 -7.23 -9.66
N TYR A 255 -0.90 -6.95 -8.36
CA TYR A 255 0.24 -6.50 -7.54
C TYR A 255 1.20 -7.61 -7.15
N LEU A 256 0.77 -8.87 -7.27
CA LEU A 256 1.60 -10.03 -7.02
C LEU A 256 1.99 -10.59 -8.38
N TRP A 257 3.15 -11.22 -8.46
CA TRP A 257 3.58 -11.90 -9.67
C TRP A 257 4.30 -13.19 -9.34
N HIS A 258 4.26 -14.11 -10.28
CA HIS A 258 5.02 -15.36 -10.25
C HIS A 258 5.66 -15.64 -11.60
N ARG A 259 6.63 -16.55 -11.62
CA ARG A 259 7.27 -17.08 -12.82
C ARG A 259 7.96 -18.39 -12.49
N SER A 260 7.80 -19.39 -13.34
CA SER A 260 8.52 -20.65 -13.26
C SER A 260 9.15 -21.00 -14.61
N PHE A 261 10.48 -21.05 -14.67
CA PHE A 261 11.20 -21.28 -15.92
C PHE A 261 12.59 -21.90 -15.72
N ARG A 262 12.85 -23.01 -16.42
CA ARG A 262 14.18 -23.63 -16.60
C ARG A 262 14.97 -23.87 -15.30
N GLY A 263 14.31 -24.46 -14.31
CA GLY A 263 14.89 -24.82 -13.02
C GLY A 263 14.92 -23.67 -12.01
N ALA A 264 14.26 -22.54 -12.32
CA ALA A 264 14.10 -21.42 -11.40
C ALA A 264 12.62 -21.08 -11.22
N VAL A 265 12.27 -20.69 -10.00
CA VAL A 265 10.96 -20.14 -9.66
C VAL A 265 11.14 -18.80 -8.99
N SER A 266 10.25 -17.86 -9.28
CA SER A 266 10.26 -16.55 -8.63
C SER A 266 8.85 -16.07 -8.32
N VAL A 267 8.74 -15.36 -7.20
CA VAL A 267 7.51 -14.72 -6.74
C VAL A 267 7.82 -13.35 -6.18
N GLY A 268 6.86 -12.43 -6.24
CA GLY A 268 7.07 -11.12 -5.67
C GLY A 268 5.88 -10.18 -5.76
N ILE A 269 6.15 -8.93 -5.43
CA ILE A 269 5.24 -7.79 -5.53
C ILE A 269 5.69 -6.88 -6.66
N ARG A 270 4.75 -6.17 -7.25
CA ARG A 270 5.00 -5.18 -8.30
C ARG A 270 4.06 -4.01 -8.22
N GLN A 271 4.49 -2.85 -8.69
CA GLN A 271 3.56 -1.77 -9.03
C GLN A 271 3.19 -1.92 -10.51
N ILE A 272 2.06 -1.33 -10.91
CA ILE A 272 1.82 -1.17 -12.34
C ILE A 272 2.84 -0.16 -12.86
N ARG A 273 3.48 -0.48 -13.99
CA ARG A 273 4.33 0.49 -14.69
C ARG A 273 3.47 1.65 -15.18
N ASP A 274 4.11 2.75 -15.56
CA ASP A 274 3.36 3.85 -16.17
C ASP A 274 2.54 3.36 -17.36
N THR A 275 1.21 3.46 -17.22
CA THR A 275 0.24 3.17 -18.26
C THR A 275 -0.29 4.45 -18.92
N ASN A 276 0.37 5.58 -18.71
CA ASN A 276 -0.06 6.94 -19.05
C ASN A 276 -1.32 7.40 -18.27
N TRP A 277 -1.46 6.94 -17.02
CA TRP A 277 -2.60 7.29 -16.16
C TRP A 277 -2.22 8.39 -15.18
N ILE A 278 -2.71 9.60 -15.46
CA ILE A 278 -2.37 10.83 -14.72
C ILE A 278 -2.79 10.85 -13.24
N PHE A 279 -3.61 9.89 -12.81
CA PHE A 279 -4.19 9.82 -11.47
C PHE A 279 -3.45 8.88 -10.51
N TYR A 280 -2.40 8.18 -10.96
CA TYR A 280 -1.61 7.31 -10.08
C TYR A 280 -0.45 8.07 -9.42
N PRO A 281 -0.49 8.26 -8.09
CA PRO A 281 0.56 8.96 -7.36
C PRO A 281 1.78 8.05 -7.22
N TRP A 282 2.98 8.63 -7.29
CA TRP A 282 4.23 7.91 -7.06
C TRP A 282 4.68 8.06 -5.60
N MET A 283 5.61 7.23 -5.14
CA MET A 283 6.23 7.39 -3.81
C MET A 283 7.22 8.56 -3.83
N ASN A 284 7.34 9.28 -2.71
CA ASN A 284 8.40 10.26 -2.49
C ASN A 284 9.75 9.57 -2.30
N ALA A 285 10.84 10.18 -2.80
CA ALA A 285 12.20 9.90 -2.35
C ALA A 285 12.99 11.19 -2.12
N PRO A 286 12.81 11.86 -0.96
CA PRO A 286 13.54 13.09 -0.64
C PRO A 286 15.07 12.85 -0.63
N PRO A 287 15.88 13.77 -1.17
CA PRO A 287 17.33 13.60 -1.22
C PRO A 287 17.96 13.31 0.15
N GLY A 288 18.86 12.34 0.20
CA GLY A 288 19.59 11.97 1.42
C GLY A 288 18.77 11.17 2.44
N THR A 289 17.52 10.80 2.13
CA THR A 289 16.69 9.96 3.01
C THR A 289 16.75 8.49 2.59
N GLU A 290 16.77 7.60 3.58
CA GLU A 290 16.79 6.15 3.36
C GLU A 290 15.40 5.65 2.97
N GLN A 291 15.23 5.23 1.73
CA GLN A 291 14.02 4.59 1.22
C GLN A 291 13.98 3.12 1.62
N ARG A 292 12.90 2.69 2.28
CA ARG A 292 12.71 1.30 2.73
C ARG A 292 11.77 0.54 1.81
N MET A 293 12.34 -0.19 0.85
CA MET A 293 11.59 -0.95 -0.15
C MET A 293 11.42 -2.40 0.31
N SER A 294 10.32 -2.67 1.01
CA SER A 294 10.09 -3.94 1.71
C SER A 294 9.27 -4.96 0.93
N LEU A 295 9.55 -6.23 1.21
CA LEU A 295 8.81 -7.43 0.85
C LEU A 295 8.76 -8.33 2.09
N PHE A 296 7.58 -8.84 2.43
CA PHE A 296 7.43 -9.85 3.47
C PHE A 296 7.21 -11.22 2.86
N TRP A 297 7.63 -12.22 3.60
CA TRP A 297 7.48 -13.61 3.23
C TRP A 297 7.31 -14.47 4.47
N VAL A 298 6.41 -15.45 4.39
CA VAL A 298 6.15 -16.45 5.41
C VAL A 298 6.63 -17.79 4.89
N LEU A 299 7.52 -18.40 5.65
CA LEU A 299 8.05 -19.73 5.37
C LEU A 299 7.08 -20.79 5.90
N SER A 300 6.98 -21.92 5.22
CA SER A 300 6.18 -23.07 5.68
C SER A 300 6.87 -24.36 5.27
N ASP A 301 6.82 -25.39 6.12
CA ASP A 301 7.19 -26.76 5.72
C ASP A 301 5.99 -27.58 5.24
N GLY A 302 4.87 -26.89 5.01
CA GLY A 302 3.61 -27.38 4.48
C GLY A 302 3.32 -26.92 3.05
N THR A 303 2.06 -27.04 2.64
CA THR A 303 1.61 -26.73 1.27
C THR A 303 1.43 -25.23 1.04
N PRO A 304 1.40 -24.75 -0.21
CA PRO A 304 1.14 -23.33 -0.51
C PRO A 304 -0.15 -22.80 0.12
N GLU A 305 -1.19 -23.62 0.19
CA GLU A 305 -2.47 -23.27 0.83
C GLU A 305 -2.31 -23.01 2.32
N GLN A 306 -1.53 -23.84 3.01
CA GLN A 306 -1.22 -23.65 4.44
C GLN A 306 -0.44 -22.34 4.65
N ALA A 307 0.57 -22.07 3.80
CA ALA A 307 1.32 -20.82 3.87
C ALA A 307 0.44 -19.58 3.63
N LEU A 308 -0.59 -19.66 2.77
CA LEU A 308 -1.56 -18.57 2.62
C LEU A 308 -2.37 -18.36 3.90
N ASP A 309 -2.92 -19.43 4.48
CA ASP A 309 -3.69 -19.37 5.72
C ASP A 309 -2.86 -18.79 6.89
N ASP A 310 -1.55 -19.04 6.90
CA ASP A 310 -0.61 -18.48 7.87
C ASP A 310 -0.36 -16.97 7.68
N VAL A 311 -0.55 -16.44 6.46
CA VAL A 311 -0.42 -15.00 6.18
C VAL A 311 -1.65 -14.22 6.63
N LEU A 312 -2.86 -14.79 6.48
CA LEU A 312 -4.10 -14.06 6.70
C LEU A 312 -4.26 -13.44 8.11
N PRO A 313 -3.76 -14.06 9.20
CA PRO A 313 -3.78 -13.46 10.53
C PRO A 313 -3.06 -12.10 10.64
N TYR A 314 -2.01 -11.83 9.86
CA TYR A 314 -1.26 -10.57 9.94
C TYR A 314 -2.10 -9.33 9.57
N THR A 315 -3.20 -9.50 8.83
CA THR A 315 -4.14 -8.43 8.51
C THR A 315 -5.54 -8.70 9.07
N HIS A 316 -5.68 -9.66 9.99
CA HIS A 316 -6.98 -10.14 10.49
C HIS A 316 -7.94 -10.53 9.36
N ARG A 317 -7.43 -11.17 8.29
CA ARG A 317 -8.22 -11.49 7.08
C ARG A 317 -8.86 -10.24 6.44
N ASP A 318 -8.11 -9.13 6.43
CA ASP A 318 -8.54 -7.82 5.93
C ASP A 318 -9.79 -7.26 6.64
N ARG A 319 -9.96 -7.61 7.91
CA ARG A 319 -11.10 -7.21 8.74
C ARG A 319 -10.67 -6.32 9.90
N PHE A 320 -11.39 -5.23 10.13
CA PHE A 320 -11.25 -4.43 11.33
C PHE A 320 -11.76 -5.21 12.55
N VAL A 321 -10.94 -5.28 13.59
CA VAL A 321 -11.31 -5.93 14.86
C VAL A 321 -12.31 -5.03 15.59
N ALA A 322 -13.46 -5.59 15.95
CA ALA A 322 -14.48 -4.85 16.70
C ALA A 322 -13.95 -4.46 18.09
N LEU A 323 -14.09 -3.18 18.43
CA LEU A 323 -13.73 -2.67 19.76
C LEU A 323 -15.00 -2.57 20.62
N PRO A 324 -15.00 -3.15 21.84
CA PRO A 324 -16.16 -3.07 22.73
C PRO A 324 -16.61 -1.62 22.99
N GLY A 325 -17.88 -1.33 22.73
CA GLY A 325 -18.46 0.01 22.91
C GLY A 325 -18.28 0.97 21.72
N TYR A 326 -17.61 0.55 20.64
CA TYR A 326 -17.35 1.37 19.47
C TYR A 326 -17.94 0.77 18.19
N LYS A 327 -18.06 1.63 17.17
CA LYS A 327 -18.46 1.26 15.81
C LYS A 327 -17.33 1.58 14.83
N THR A 328 -17.08 0.68 13.89
CA THR A 328 -16.11 0.89 12.81
C THR A 328 -16.76 1.74 11.73
N VAL A 329 -16.28 2.97 11.57
CA VAL A 329 -16.77 3.89 10.53
C VAL A 329 -15.71 4.05 9.44
N SER A 330 -16.10 3.90 8.18
CA SER A 330 -15.25 4.16 7.02
C SER A 330 -15.69 5.46 6.33
N PRO A 331 -14.97 6.57 6.51
CA PRO A 331 -15.40 7.86 6.01
C PRO A 331 -14.96 8.12 4.56
N HIS A 332 -15.68 9.03 3.89
CA HIS A 332 -15.28 9.68 2.64
C HIS A 332 -15.11 8.75 1.43
N TRP A 333 -16.23 8.19 0.96
CA TRP A 333 -16.27 7.36 -0.24
C TRP A 333 -16.92 8.06 -1.43
N HIS A 334 -16.22 8.07 -2.56
CA HIS A 334 -16.74 8.47 -3.87
C HIS A 334 -17.14 7.23 -4.65
N LEU A 335 -18.43 6.94 -4.70
CA LEU A 335 -18.93 5.71 -5.33
C LEU A 335 -19.90 5.99 -6.47
N ALA A 336 -20.33 7.24 -6.66
CA ALA A 336 -21.43 7.58 -7.55
C ALA A 336 -22.65 6.68 -7.27
N TYR A 337 -22.94 6.48 -5.99
CA TYR A 337 -23.92 5.50 -5.53
C TYR A 337 -25.34 5.91 -5.94
N THR A 338 -25.66 7.19 -5.80
CA THR A 338 -26.97 7.77 -6.10
C THR A 338 -27.38 7.52 -7.54
N VAL A 339 -26.51 7.83 -8.49
CA VAL A 339 -26.79 7.64 -9.93
C VAL A 339 -26.97 6.15 -10.26
N GLN A 340 -26.17 5.27 -9.67
CA GLN A 340 -26.31 3.82 -9.84
C GLN A 340 -27.62 3.28 -9.23
N ALA A 341 -28.01 3.77 -8.05
CA ALA A 341 -29.24 3.38 -7.39
C ALA A 341 -30.49 3.86 -8.14
N MET A 342 -30.44 5.05 -8.76
CA MET A 342 -31.51 5.53 -9.63
C MET A 342 -31.68 4.67 -10.89
N GLU A 343 -30.59 4.13 -11.43
CA GLU A 343 -30.62 3.23 -12.59
C GLU A 343 -31.09 1.81 -12.23
N ASN A 344 -30.58 1.25 -11.13
CA ASN A 344 -30.81 -0.16 -10.76
C ASN A 344 -32.01 -0.36 -9.81
N GLY A 345 -32.56 0.72 -9.25
CA GLY A 345 -33.56 0.69 -8.19
C GLY A 345 -32.95 0.65 -6.78
N PHE A 346 -33.67 1.16 -5.78
CA PHE A 346 -33.12 1.36 -4.43
C PHE A 346 -32.90 0.07 -3.63
N ASP A 347 -33.56 -1.04 -4.00
CA ASP A 347 -33.37 -2.36 -3.38
C ASP A 347 -32.13 -3.10 -3.93
N TRP A 348 -31.54 -2.62 -5.03
CA TRP A 348 -30.32 -3.21 -5.59
C TRP A 348 -29.15 -3.09 -4.60
N THR A 349 -28.45 -4.21 -4.38
CA THR A 349 -27.28 -4.24 -3.50
C THR A 349 -26.06 -3.72 -4.25
N PRO A 350 -25.50 -2.56 -3.85
CA PRO A 350 -24.32 -2.03 -4.53
C PRO A 350 -23.08 -2.89 -4.22
N PRO A 351 -22.17 -3.13 -5.19
CA PRO A 351 -21.04 -4.05 -5.02
C PRO A 351 -20.09 -3.74 -3.86
N PHE A 352 -20.00 -2.47 -3.45
CA PHE A 352 -19.13 -2.06 -2.36
C PHE A 352 -19.68 -2.46 -0.98
N LYS A 353 -21.00 -2.60 -0.82
CA LYS A 353 -21.63 -2.87 0.47
C LYS A 353 -21.18 -4.21 1.07
N PRO A 354 -21.29 -5.36 0.37
CA PRO A 354 -20.82 -6.62 0.94
C PRO A 354 -19.31 -6.61 1.23
N VAL A 355 -18.52 -5.84 0.47
CA VAL A 355 -17.08 -5.69 0.74
C VAL A 355 -16.84 -4.95 2.06
N LEU A 356 -17.53 -3.85 2.32
CA LEU A 356 -17.40 -3.09 3.57
C LEU A 356 -17.89 -3.91 4.79
N GLU A 357 -19.00 -4.63 4.65
CA GLU A 357 -19.53 -5.52 5.71
C GLU A 357 -18.53 -6.66 6.03
N ASP A 358 -17.90 -7.24 5.01
CA ASP A 358 -16.88 -8.29 5.16
C ASP A 358 -15.59 -7.75 5.80
N MET A 359 -15.23 -6.49 5.52
CA MET A 359 -14.17 -5.75 6.23
C MET A 359 -14.51 -5.41 7.69
N GLY A 360 -15.74 -5.66 8.15
CA GLY A 360 -16.17 -5.35 9.52
C GLY A 360 -16.48 -3.88 9.75
N VAL A 361 -16.83 -3.14 8.69
CA VAL A 361 -17.33 -1.77 8.76
C VAL A 361 -18.79 -1.79 9.20
N ASP A 362 -19.13 -1.01 10.22
CA ASP A 362 -20.51 -0.83 10.70
C ASP A 362 -21.21 0.34 9.99
N ALA A 363 -20.46 1.35 9.55
CA ALA A 363 -21.04 2.47 8.83
C ALA A 363 -20.08 3.10 7.81
N ALA A 364 -20.61 3.58 6.70
CA ALA A 364 -19.85 4.24 5.65
C ALA A 364 -20.41 5.64 5.35
N ILE A 365 -19.54 6.63 5.26
CA ILE A 365 -19.91 7.99 4.84
C ILE A 365 -19.72 8.06 3.32
N ILE A 366 -20.83 8.09 2.60
CA ILE A 366 -20.85 8.23 1.15
C ILE A 366 -20.77 9.72 0.84
N MET A 367 -19.90 10.14 -0.07
CA MET A 367 -19.70 11.53 -0.45
C MET A 367 -19.96 11.70 -1.95
N ASP A 368 -21.18 11.39 -2.36
CA ASP A 368 -21.62 11.60 -3.74
C ASP A 368 -21.69 13.11 -4.07
N PHE A 369 -22.00 13.42 -5.33
CA PHE A 369 -22.02 14.78 -5.86
C PHE A 369 -20.65 15.46 -5.95
N HIS A 370 -19.60 14.66 -6.15
CA HIS A 370 -18.22 15.11 -6.36
C HIS A 370 -17.67 14.61 -7.69
N GLY A 371 -18.29 15.08 -8.78
CA GLY A 371 -18.00 14.65 -10.16
C GLY A 371 -19.08 13.76 -10.77
N ASP A 372 -19.99 13.25 -9.94
CA ASP A 372 -21.21 12.52 -10.30
C ASP A 372 -22.48 13.35 -10.05
N GLY A 373 -23.60 12.98 -10.68
CA GLY A 373 -24.88 13.70 -10.57
C GLY A 373 -24.81 15.14 -11.07
N HIS A 374 -25.63 16.02 -10.50
CA HIS A 374 -25.71 17.44 -10.87
C HIS A 374 -25.45 18.38 -9.66
N PRO A 375 -24.25 18.39 -9.06
CA PRO A 375 -23.96 19.15 -7.84
C PRO A 375 -24.19 20.65 -7.95
N ARG A 376 -23.99 21.20 -9.16
CA ARG A 376 -24.09 22.64 -9.45
C ARG A 376 -25.43 23.06 -10.04
N ASP A 377 -26.35 22.12 -10.27
CA ASP A 377 -27.68 22.44 -10.76
C ASP A 377 -28.50 23.12 -9.65
N LEU A 378 -29.16 24.22 -10.01
CA LEU A 378 -29.91 25.09 -9.08
C LEU A 378 -31.42 24.91 -9.24
N THR A 379 -31.86 23.79 -9.81
CA THR A 379 -33.26 23.47 -10.08
C THR A 379 -33.71 22.24 -9.30
N ASP A 380 -34.97 21.84 -9.49
CA ASP A 380 -35.54 20.62 -8.94
C ASP A 380 -34.76 19.36 -9.29
N LEU A 381 -33.94 19.36 -10.35
CA LEU A 381 -33.11 18.21 -10.72
C LEU A 381 -32.19 17.81 -9.55
N ARG A 382 -31.40 18.74 -8.99
CA ARG A 382 -30.55 18.43 -7.83
C ARG A 382 -31.35 17.99 -6.62
N LEU A 383 -32.51 18.60 -6.36
CA LEU A 383 -33.36 18.23 -5.22
C LEU A 383 -33.95 16.83 -5.38
N GLN A 384 -34.29 16.43 -6.61
CA GLN A 384 -34.70 15.07 -6.95
C GLN A 384 -33.56 14.06 -6.70
N GLU A 385 -32.33 14.41 -7.06
CA GLU A 385 -31.17 13.55 -6.82
C GLU A 385 -30.83 13.44 -5.33
N LEU A 386 -30.87 14.53 -4.55
CA LEU A 386 -30.71 14.49 -3.09
C LEU A 386 -31.78 13.61 -2.43
N ASP A 387 -33.05 13.73 -2.85
CA ASP A 387 -34.14 12.88 -2.37
C ASP A 387 -33.89 11.40 -2.69
N ALA A 388 -33.44 11.11 -3.92
CA ALA A 388 -33.07 9.75 -4.32
C ALA A 388 -31.89 9.23 -3.47
N TYR A 389 -30.88 10.06 -3.22
CA TYR A 389 -29.72 9.72 -2.42
C TYR A 389 -30.10 9.31 -1.01
N PHE A 390 -30.90 10.13 -0.32
CA PHE A 390 -31.37 9.83 1.03
C PHE A 390 -32.21 8.54 1.08
N LYS A 391 -33.08 8.33 0.09
CA LYS A 391 -33.90 7.11 0.00
C LYS A 391 -33.07 5.87 -0.28
N ALA A 392 -32.10 5.95 -1.18
CA ALA A 392 -31.21 4.85 -1.53
C ALA A 392 -30.34 4.45 -0.32
N CYS A 393 -29.68 5.41 0.34
CA CYS A 393 -28.91 5.15 1.56
C CYS A 393 -29.78 4.51 2.66
N LYS A 394 -31.01 4.99 2.84
CA LYS A 394 -31.96 4.40 3.79
C LYS A 394 -32.33 2.96 3.42
N ALA A 395 -32.65 2.70 2.16
CA ALA A 395 -33.03 1.36 1.67
C ALA A 395 -31.90 0.34 1.85
N GLN A 396 -30.64 0.78 1.71
CA GLN A 396 -29.47 -0.08 1.88
C GLN A 396 -28.92 -0.12 3.32
N SER A 397 -29.49 0.63 4.26
CA SER A 397 -29.10 0.58 5.68
C SER A 397 -29.96 -0.39 6.48
N ASN A 398 -29.40 -0.97 7.54
CA ASN A 398 -30.09 -1.85 8.50
C ASN A 398 -29.50 -1.70 9.91
N ASP A 399 -29.86 -2.59 10.83
CA ASP A 399 -29.41 -2.60 12.22
C ASP A 399 -27.91 -2.89 12.41
N LYS A 400 -27.25 -3.41 11.37
CA LYS A 400 -25.84 -3.81 11.38
C LYS A 400 -24.94 -2.94 10.50
N PHE A 401 -25.51 -2.26 9.50
CA PHE A 401 -24.76 -1.47 8.54
C PHE A 401 -25.50 -0.18 8.18
N LEU A 402 -24.83 0.96 8.32
CA LEU A 402 -25.38 2.29 8.03
C LEU A 402 -24.66 2.97 6.87
N LEU A 403 -25.42 3.39 5.86
CA LEU A 403 -24.96 4.35 4.85
C LEU A 403 -25.35 5.77 5.26
N MET A 404 -24.34 6.60 5.52
CA MET A 404 -24.52 8.01 5.88
C MET A 404 -24.36 8.87 4.62
N PRO A 405 -25.41 9.58 4.20
CA PRO A 405 -25.32 10.50 3.08
C PRO A 405 -24.54 11.78 3.46
N ALA A 406 -23.57 12.15 2.63
CA ALA A 406 -22.72 13.32 2.81
C ALA A 406 -22.25 13.85 1.44
N GLU A 407 -21.56 14.99 1.41
CA GLU A 407 -20.99 15.56 0.19
C GLU A 407 -19.54 16.03 0.44
N GLU A 408 -18.65 15.84 -0.54
CA GLU A 408 -17.40 16.60 -0.62
C GLU A 408 -17.63 17.84 -1.50
N ALA A 409 -17.80 18.98 -0.87
CA ALA A 409 -18.03 20.24 -1.55
C ALA A 409 -16.72 20.98 -1.85
N ASN A 410 -16.77 21.82 -2.88
CA ASN A 410 -15.67 22.68 -3.32
C ASN A 410 -16.15 24.13 -3.58
N VAL A 411 -17.12 24.57 -2.78
CA VAL A 411 -17.70 25.92 -2.78
C VAL A 411 -17.54 26.57 -1.41
N HIS A 412 -17.53 27.90 -1.35
CA HIS A 412 -17.67 28.73 -0.15
C HIS A 412 -16.56 28.64 0.92
N LEU A 413 -16.16 27.45 1.38
CA LEU A 413 -15.31 27.28 2.58
C LEU A 413 -13.82 27.04 2.31
N GLY A 414 -13.40 27.07 1.03
CA GLY A 414 -11.99 26.93 0.64
C GLY A 414 -11.50 25.48 0.55
N GLY A 415 -10.76 25.20 -0.52
CA GLY A 415 -10.31 23.85 -0.85
C GLY A 415 -11.47 22.87 -1.06
N HIS A 416 -11.25 21.59 -0.77
CA HIS A 416 -12.30 20.59 -0.67
C HIS A 416 -12.61 20.24 0.79
N TRP A 417 -13.88 20.21 1.14
CA TRP A 417 -14.35 20.00 2.50
C TRP A 417 -15.56 19.06 2.52
N GLY A 418 -15.67 18.26 3.57
CA GLY A 418 -16.74 17.30 3.77
C GLY A 418 -17.89 17.92 4.54
N LEU A 419 -19.12 17.54 4.20
CA LEU A 419 -20.35 17.97 4.86
C LEU A 419 -21.20 16.75 5.23
N VAL A 420 -21.50 16.60 6.52
CA VAL A 420 -22.35 15.51 7.02
C VAL A 420 -23.49 16.11 7.84
N PHE A 421 -24.73 15.73 7.55
CA PHE A 421 -25.90 16.14 8.34
C PHE A 421 -26.47 14.96 9.13
N PRO A 422 -27.05 15.18 10.32
CA PRO A 422 -27.69 14.13 11.11
C PRO A 422 -29.05 13.68 10.54
N LYS A 423 -29.54 14.35 9.49
CA LYS A 423 -30.81 14.09 8.81
C LYS A 423 -30.73 14.59 7.35
N PRO A 424 -31.68 14.19 6.48
CA PRO A 424 -31.83 14.77 5.15
C PRO A 424 -31.92 16.30 5.19
N VAL A 425 -31.05 16.97 4.42
CA VAL A 425 -31.06 18.43 4.23
C VAL A 425 -30.98 18.72 2.75
N TYR A 426 -31.96 19.46 2.23
CA TYR A 426 -31.99 19.88 0.83
C TYR A 426 -31.30 21.23 0.69
N TRP A 427 -30.26 21.28 -0.14
CA TRP A 427 -29.49 22.48 -0.32
C TRP A 427 -28.87 22.58 -1.71
N PHE A 428 -28.68 23.82 -2.17
CA PHE A 428 -27.97 24.16 -3.38
C PHE A 428 -26.57 24.68 -3.06
N MET A 429 -25.58 24.25 -3.84
CA MET A 429 -24.19 24.75 -3.75
C MET A 429 -24.03 26.22 -4.18
N GLY A 430 -25.10 26.83 -4.68
CA GLY A 430 -25.18 28.24 -5.05
C GLY A 430 -26.60 28.76 -4.83
N ARG A 431 -26.82 30.03 -5.20
CA ARG A 431 -28.13 30.66 -5.12
C ARG A 431 -28.72 30.84 -6.53
N PRO A 432 -29.95 30.34 -6.79
CA PRO A 432 -30.67 30.66 -8.01
C PRO A 432 -30.78 32.18 -8.21
N GLU A 433 -30.87 32.63 -9.46
CA GLU A 433 -31.14 34.05 -9.75
C GLU A 433 -32.44 34.49 -9.05
N ASP A 434 -32.40 35.64 -8.36
CA ASP A 434 -33.47 36.16 -7.49
C ASP A 434 -33.93 35.21 -6.35
N GLY A 435 -33.18 34.14 -6.08
CA GLY A 435 -33.46 33.18 -5.02
C GLY A 435 -33.22 33.73 -3.60
N ALA A 436 -33.89 33.14 -2.61
CA ALA A 436 -33.66 33.42 -1.20
C ALA A 436 -32.66 32.45 -0.57
N PHE A 437 -32.10 32.79 0.59
CA PHE A 437 -31.25 31.88 1.38
C PHE A 437 -32.00 30.60 1.79
N GLU A 438 -33.27 30.74 2.14
CA GLU A 438 -34.14 29.67 2.63
C GLU A 438 -35.48 29.80 1.92
N THR A 439 -36.01 28.67 1.43
CA THR A 439 -37.30 28.61 0.74
C THR A 439 -38.09 27.39 1.21
N ASP A 440 -39.42 27.50 1.23
CA ASP A 440 -40.32 26.36 1.47
C ASP A 440 -40.71 25.74 0.13
N HIS A 441 -40.11 24.59 -0.18
CA HIS A 441 -40.41 23.81 -1.37
C HIS A 441 -41.62 22.89 -1.13
N PRO A 442 -42.64 22.87 -2.01
CA PRO A 442 -43.87 22.11 -1.79
C PRO A 442 -43.67 20.60 -1.62
N LYS A 443 -42.59 20.05 -2.19
CA LYS A 443 -42.26 18.61 -2.12
C LYS A 443 -41.20 18.27 -1.07
N TYR A 444 -40.23 19.15 -0.86
CA TYR A 444 -39.01 18.84 -0.09
C TYR A 444 -38.95 19.57 1.25
N GLY A 445 -39.95 20.42 1.54
CA GLY A 445 -39.95 21.28 2.71
C GLY A 445 -38.87 22.33 2.57
N LYS A 446 -38.13 22.57 3.67
CA LYS A 446 -37.11 23.61 3.72
C LYS A 446 -35.94 23.30 2.79
N VAL A 447 -35.62 24.23 1.90
CA VAL A 447 -34.48 24.17 0.99
C VAL A 447 -33.59 25.39 1.19
N TYR A 448 -32.28 25.15 1.31
CA TYR A 448 -31.29 26.21 1.48
C TYR A 448 -30.51 26.50 0.19
N SER A 449 -30.09 27.75 0.02
CA SER A 449 -29.27 28.21 -1.09
C SER A 449 -28.12 29.08 -0.59
N ALA A 450 -26.94 28.47 -0.41
CA ALA A 450 -25.77 29.17 0.09
C ALA A 450 -25.12 30.01 -1.01
N ALA A 451 -25.00 31.33 -0.78
CA ALA A 451 -24.31 32.24 -1.68
C ALA A 451 -22.84 32.49 -1.29
N ASN A 452 -22.46 32.19 -0.05
CA ASN A 452 -21.13 32.47 0.51
C ASN A 452 -20.84 31.61 1.75
N GLU A 453 -19.66 31.81 2.34
CA GLU A 453 -19.18 31.08 3.52
C GLU A 453 -20.03 31.29 4.78
N LYS A 454 -20.59 32.49 4.98
CA LYS A 454 -21.40 32.79 6.17
C LYS A 454 -22.73 32.04 6.14
N GLU A 455 -23.34 32.01 4.97
CA GLU A 455 -24.60 31.29 4.76
C GLU A 455 -24.43 29.77 4.80
N MET A 456 -23.32 29.23 4.26
CA MET A 456 -23.02 27.81 4.46
C MET A 456 -22.88 27.45 5.94
N LEU A 457 -22.14 28.27 6.70
CA LEU A 457 -22.01 28.07 8.14
C LEU A 457 -23.37 28.14 8.86
N GLU A 458 -24.26 29.04 8.43
CA GLU A 458 -25.61 29.16 8.98
C GLU A 458 -26.46 27.91 8.71
N ILE A 459 -26.40 27.32 7.50
CA ILE A 459 -27.07 26.04 7.20
C ILE A 459 -26.56 24.97 8.17
N VAL A 460 -25.24 24.89 8.34
CA VAL A 460 -24.61 23.87 9.19
C VAL A 460 -25.04 24.01 10.65
N ARG A 461 -25.08 25.23 11.18
CA ARG A 461 -25.59 25.49 12.53
C ARG A 461 -27.07 25.17 12.68
N LYS A 462 -27.91 25.61 11.74
CA LYS A 462 -29.37 25.37 11.77
C LYS A 462 -29.72 23.88 11.72
N GLU A 463 -28.96 23.11 10.95
CA GLU A 463 -29.20 21.69 10.73
C GLU A 463 -28.30 20.77 11.56
N ASN A 464 -27.46 21.35 12.43
CA ASN A 464 -26.52 20.64 13.30
C ASN A 464 -25.60 19.69 12.51
N GLY A 465 -25.09 20.17 11.37
CA GLY A 465 -24.18 19.44 10.49
C GLY A 465 -22.72 19.50 10.96
N LEU A 466 -21.87 18.69 10.37
CA LEU A 466 -20.44 18.64 10.65
C LEU A 466 -19.63 18.90 9.37
N MET A 467 -18.54 19.66 9.51
CA MET A 467 -17.64 20.02 8.43
C MET A 467 -16.18 19.68 8.76
N TYR A 468 -15.41 19.31 7.75
CA TYR A 468 -13.96 19.08 7.91
C TYR A 468 -13.21 19.27 6.60
N GLN A 469 -11.91 19.56 6.65
CA GLN A 469 -11.08 19.61 5.44
C GLN A 469 -10.77 18.19 4.95
N THR A 470 -11.13 17.80 3.73
CA THR A 470 -11.01 16.38 3.33
C THR A 470 -9.58 15.88 3.13
N HIS A 471 -8.78 16.55 2.31
CA HIS A 471 -7.39 16.19 2.01
C HIS A 471 -6.48 17.43 2.12
N ALA A 472 -6.41 17.98 3.33
CA ALA A 472 -5.68 19.21 3.65
C ALA A 472 -4.24 19.28 3.13
N ARG A 473 -3.82 20.41 2.55
CA ARG A 473 -2.47 20.63 1.99
C ARG A 473 -2.10 19.78 0.77
N THR A 474 -3.05 19.06 0.17
CA THR A 474 -2.85 18.37 -1.12
C THR A 474 -4.10 18.42 -1.99
N LYS A 475 -4.01 17.92 -3.23
CA LYS A 475 -5.09 17.92 -4.24
C LYS A 475 -5.79 19.30 -4.29
N GLY A 476 -7.12 19.33 -4.32
CA GLY A 476 -7.93 20.55 -4.30
C GLY A 476 -7.85 21.38 -3.01
N SER A 477 -7.24 20.85 -1.94
CA SER A 477 -7.06 21.57 -0.67
C SER A 477 -5.61 22.01 -0.46
N THR A 478 -4.83 22.19 -1.53
CA THR A 478 -3.47 22.74 -1.45
C THR A 478 -3.49 24.14 -0.80
N GLY A 479 -2.78 24.30 0.31
CA GLY A 479 -2.76 25.52 1.13
C GLY A 479 -3.95 25.69 2.09
N TYR A 480 -4.82 24.69 2.24
CA TYR A 480 -5.91 24.66 3.21
C TYR A 480 -5.69 23.51 4.22
N PRO A 481 -6.07 23.68 5.50
CA PRO A 481 -6.85 24.79 6.05
C PRO A 481 -6.05 26.04 6.43
N ASP A 482 -4.73 26.08 6.18
CA ASP A 482 -3.84 27.19 6.57
C ASP A 482 -4.38 28.59 6.20
N LYS A 483 -4.93 28.74 4.99
CA LYS A 483 -5.51 30.01 4.49
C LYS A 483 -6.82 30.43 5.17
N ILE A 484 -7.56 29.48 5.74
CA ILE A 484 -8.86 29.73 6.40
C ILE A 484 -8.74 29.65 7.93
N ARG A 485 -7.53 29.54 8.48
CA ARG A 485 -7.33 29.25 9.91
C ARG A 485 -7.92 30.28 10.89
N SER A 486 -8.31 31.45 10.38
CA SER A 486 -8.90 32.55 11.15
C SER A 486 -10.32 32.90 10.68
N SER A 487 -10.93 32.08 9.81
CA SER A 487 -12.30 32.28 9.36
C SER A 487 -13.32 31.84 10.41
N ASP A 488 -14.51 32.43 10.37
CA ASP A 488 -15.60 32.09 11.29
C ASP A 488 -15.96 30.60 11.22
N HIS A 489 -16.01 30.01 10.02
CA HIS A 489 -16.40 28.61 9.84
C HIS A 489 -15.35 27.63 10.34
N PHE A 490 -14.05 27.95 10.24
CA PHE A 490 -12.99 27.07 10.72
C PHE A 490 -12.91 27.05 12.25
N LEU A 491 -13.17 28.20 12.88
CA LEU A 491 -13.19 28.35 14.32
C LEU A 491 -14.47 27.79 14.98
N ASP A 492 -15.56 27.64 14.22
CA ASP A 492 -16.83 27.12 14.72
C ASP A 492 -16.78 25.65 15.18
N ASP A 493 -17.52 25.29 16.22
CA ASP A 493 -17.55 23.93 16.80
C ASP A 493 -18.02 22.85 15.81
N HIS A 494 -18.80 23.21 14.78
CA HIS A 494 -19.24 22.27 13.75
C HIS A 494 -18.13 21.93 12.75
N TRP A 495 -17.05 22.73 12.67
CA TRP A 495 -15.85 22.34 11.95
C TRP A 495 -15.03 21.43 12.86
N PHE A 496 -14.97 20.13 12.58
CA PHE A 496 -14.44 19.16 13.53
C PHE A 496 -13.04 18.64 13.23
N GLY A 497 -12.40 19.06 12.11
CA GLY A 497 -11.03 18.64 11.84
C GLY A 497 -10.58 18.62 10.38
N ALA A 498 -9.69 17.68 10.09
CA ALA A 498 -9.20 17.35 8.76
C ALA A 498 -9.14 15.84 8.53
N GLY A 499 -9.40 15.40 7.30
CA GLY A 499 -9.40 14.00 6.93
C GLY A 499 -7.98 13.42 6.91
N TRP A 500 -7.82 12.29 7.58
CA TRP A 500 -6.56 11.53 7.56
C TRP A 500 -6.50 10.62 6.33
N LYS A 501 -5.52 10.87 5.46
CA LYS A 501 -5.17 10.02 4.33
C LYS A 501 -3.64 9.96 4.24
N ALA A 502 -3.07 8.76 4.20
CA ALA A 502 -1.62 8.51 4.04
C ALA A 502 -1.16 8.86 2.61
N ILE A 503 -1.25 10.14 2.26
CA ILE A 503 -0.87 10.71 0.96
C ILE A 503 -0.02 11.96 1.17
N PRO A 504 1.06 12.15 0.41
CA PRO A 504 1.69 11.14 -0.45
C PRO A 504 2.36 10.02 0.38
N SER A 505 2.72 8.92 -0.28
CA SER A 505 3.51 7.85 0.33
C SER A 505 4.98 8.27 0.36
N ASP A 506 5.65 8.05 1.49
CA ASP A 506 7.08 8.29 1.68
C ASP A 506 7.70 7.14 2.47
N PRO A 507 8.32 6.16 1.79
CA PRO A 507 8.92 5.00 2.44
C PRO A 507 10.16 5.30 3.29
N SER A 508 10.63 6.55 3.34
CA SER A 508 11.67 6.96 4.29
C SER A 508 11.15 7.31 5.68
N SER A 509 9.86 7.60 5.80
CA SER A 509 9.24 7.89 7.08
C SER A 509 8.91 6.62 7.86
N PRO A 510 9.17 6.59 9.17
CA PRO A 510 8.67 5.53 10.03
C PRO A 510 7.15 5.62 10.27
N HIS A 511 6.50 6.72 9.85
CA HIS A 511 5.07 6.96 10.07
C HIS A 511 4.30 6.98 8.75
N LEU A 512 3.00 6.71 8.84
CA LEU A 512 2.06 6.97 7.75
C LEU A 512 1.42 8.33 7.93
N GLY A 513 1.44 9.15 6.88
CA GLY A 513 0.70 10.40 6.86
C GLY A 513 1.36 11.57 7.60
N ASP A 514 2.69 11.72 7.53
CA ASP A 514 3.42 12.86 8.10
C ASP A 514 2.79 14.21 7.77
N ARG A 515 2.29 14.41 6.54
CA ARG A 515 1.55 15.62 6.14
C ARG A 515 0.40 15.93 7.11
N ILE A 516 -0.37 14.93 7.51
CA ILE A 516 -1.53 15.10 8.40
C ILE A 516 -1.07 15.19 9.86
N LEU A 517 -0.05 14.43 10.28
CA LEU A 517 0.50 14.55 11.63
C LEU A 517 1.05 15.96 11.89
N ASN A 518 1.79 16.51 10.92
CA ASN A 518 2.26 17.90 10.96
C ASN A 518 1.09 18.90 10.97
N LEU A 519 0.03 18.63 10.20
CA LEU A 519 -1.17 19.48 10.22
C LEU A 519 -1.86 19.45 11.59
N MET A 520 -1.97 18.30 12.24
CA MET A 520 -2.57 18.19 13.56
C MET A 520 -1.76 18.97 14.60
N ASP A 521 -0.42 18.89 14.55
CA ASP A 521 0.46 19.70 15.40
C ASP A 521 0.26 21.20 15.16
N ASP A 522 0.23 21.62 13.88
CA ASP A 522 -0.01 23.01 13.52
C ASP A 522 -1.39 23.50 14.01
N MET A 523 -2.46 22.70 13.81
CA MET A 523 -3.81 23.04 14.26
C MET A 523 -3.90 23.15 15.79
N ALA A 524 -3.21 22.29 16.53
CA ALA A 524 -3.11 22.39 17.98
C ALA A 524 -2.41 23.68 18.40
N GLN A 525 -1.33 24.09 17.70
CA GLN A 525 -0.64 25.36 17.94
C GLN A 525 -1.49 26.59 17.57
N TRP A 526 -2.40 26.47 16.60
CA TRP A 526 -3.38 27.51 16.28
C TRP A 526 -4.50 27.63 17.33
N GLY A 527 -4.49 26.79 18.37
CA GLY A 527 -5.49 26.79 19.44
C GLY A 527 -6.73 25.95 19.13
N LEU A 528 -6.68 25.08 18.12
CA LEU A 528 -7.78 24.20 17.76
C LEU A 528 -7.45 22.77 18.15
N HIS A 529 -8.00 22.37 19.30
CA HIS A 529 -7.96 21.01 19.79
C HIS A 529 -9.12 20.20 19.20
N LYS A 530 -9.13 20.08 17.88
CA LYS A 530 -10.13 19.37 17.07
C LYS A 530 -9.56 18.03 16.58
N LEU A 531 -10.43 17.12 16.14
CA LEU A 531 -10.08 15.74 15.78
C LEU A 531 -9.28 15.61 14.48
#